data_AF-A0A8X6TBM0-F1
#
_entry.id   AF-A0A8X6TBM0-F1
#
_cell.length_a   1.000
_cell.length_b   1.000
_cell.length_c   1.000
_cell.angle_alpha   90.00
_cell.angle_beta   90.00
_cell.angle_gamma   90.00
#
_symmetry.space_group_name_H-M   'P 1'
#
loop_
_entity.id
_entity.type
_entity.pdbx_description
1 polymer ?
#
loop_
_entity_poly.entity_id
_entity_poly.type
_entity_poly.pdbx_seq_one_letter_code
_entity_poly.pdbx_strand_id
1 'polypeptide(L)'
;MPISTVYKAIKKRFTLYTYKVQIVQALGPDDRPMKVVFATYMIRNLEDDAELLNRIMFSDEACFHLSDIANCHYLRKWGSEYPTNTVSYKGTPQRLMCGVD
;
A
#
# COMPACT_ATOMS: atom_id res chain seq x y z
N MET A 1 9.13 25.97 17.35
CA MET A 1 8.52 25.03 18.32
C MET A 1 9.61 24.26 19.05
N PRO A 2 9.52 24.06 20.37
CA PRO A 2 10.49 23.25 21.12
C PRO A 2 10.44 21.79 20.66
N ILE A 3 11.62 21.19 20.45
CA ILE A 3 11.77 19.78 20.07
C ILE A 3 11.60 18.92 21.32
N SER A 4 10.65 17.97 21.29
CA SER A 4 10.33 17.12 22.43
C SER A 4 11.51 16.25 22.86
N THR A 5 11.58 15.93 24.15
CA THR A 5 12.57 15.00 24.71
C THR A 5 12.49 13.63 24.04
N VAL A 6 11.28 13.21 23.66
CA VAL A 6 11.02 11.98 22.89
C VAL A 6 11.73 12.03 21.53
N TYR A 7 11.56 13.10 20.76
CA TYR A 7 12.23 13.24 19.47
C TYR A 7 13.76 13.22 19.63
N LYS A 8 14.30 13.90 20.65
CA LYS A 8 15.73 13.88 20.95
C LYS A 8 16.23 12.49 21.30
N ALA A 9 15.50 11.73 22.11
CA ALA A 9 15.87 10.36 22.46
C ALA A 9 15.86 9.46 21.21
N ILE A 10 14.80 9.52 20.41
CA ILE A 10 14.66 8.74 19.17
C ILE A 10 15.80 9.01 18.20
N LYS A 11 16.16 10.29 17.98
CA LYS A 11 17.20 10.66 17.02
C LYS A 11 18.61 10.51 17.55
N LYS A 12 18.87 10.88 18.81
CA LYS A 12 20.24 10.93 19.37
C LYS A 12 20.65 9.69 20.13
N ARG A 13 19.71 8.96 20.74
CA ARG A 13 20.02 7.76 21.53
C ARG A 13 19.76 6.47 20.75
N PHE A 14 18.66 6.44 20.00
CA PHE A 14 18.23 5.23 19.27
C PHE A 14 18.48 5.31 17.77
N THR A 15 18.86 6.48 17.22
CA THR A 15 19.15 6.68 15.80
C THR A 15 18.07 6.12 14.86
N LEU A 16 16.80 6.31 15.20
CA LEU A 16 15.66 5.78 14.43
C LEU A 16 15.14 6.79 13.40
N TYR A 17 14.60 6.26 12.30
CA TYR A 17 13.98 6.98 11.21
C TYR A 17 12.51 6.59 11.09
N THR A 18 11.66 7.58 10.83
CA THR A 18 10.26 7.33 10.47
C THR A 18 10.19 6.92 9.02
N TYR A 19 9.45 5.87 8.73
CA TYR A 19 9.02 5.55 7.39
C TYR A 19 7.52 5.30 7.35
N LYS A 20 6.91 5.64 6.21
CA LYS A 20 5.48 5.41 5.96
C LYS A 20 5.32 3.98 5.45
N VAL A 21 4.49 3.19 6.14
CA VAL A 21 4.18 1.84 5.67
C VAL A 21 3.35 1.95 4.40
N GLN A 22 3.74 1.19 3.38
CA GLN A 22 2.97 1.03 2.16
C GLN A 22 2.36 -0.36 2.13
N ILE A 23 1.07 -0.40 1.84
CA ILE A 23 0.37 -1.65 1.52
C ILE A 23 0.53 -1.87 0.02
N VAL A 24 1.09 -3.01 -0.35
CA VAL A 24 1.26 -3.44 -1.73
C VAL A 24 0.51 -4.75 -1.97
N GLN A 25 0.20 -5.03 -3.23
CA GLN A 25 -0.33 -6.34 -3.63
C GLN A 25 0.83 -7.29 -3.91
N ALA A 26 0.71 -8.54 -3.48
CA ALA A 26 1.61 -9.59 -3.92
C ALA A 26 1.30 -9.89 -5.39
N LEU A 27 2.26 -9.65 -6.29
CA LEU A 27 2.12 -9.97 -7.71
C LEU A 27 2.91 -11.24 -8.02
N GLY A 28 2.24 -12.21 -8.63
CA GLY A 28 2.85 -13.36 -9.27
C GLY A 28 3.57 -12.99 -10.57
N PRO A 29 4.36 -13.91 -11.13
CA PRO A 29 5.13 -13.68 -12.36
C PRO A 29 4.25 -13.30 -13.56
N ASP A 30 3.03 -13.86 -13.63
CA ASP A 30 2.12 -13.64 -14.75
C ASP A 30 1.22 -12.40 -14.60
N ASP A 31 1.10 -11.85 -13.39
CA ASP A 31 0.24 -10.69 -13.15
C ASP A 31 0.71 -9.46 -13.93
N ARG A 32 2.03 -9.27 -14.03
CA ARG A 32 2.60 -8.13 -14.75
C ARG A 32 2.29 -8.17 -16.24
N PRO A 33 2.58 -9.26 -16.99
CA PRO A 33 2.21 -9.32 -18.40
C PRO A 33 0.69 -9.26 -18.60
N MET A 34 -0.12 -9.91 -17.75
CA MET A 34 -1.59 -9.83 -17.86
C MET A 34 -2.11 -8.41 -17.66
N LYS A 35 -1.59 -7.65 -16.69
CA LYS A 35 -1.94 -6.23 -16.48
C LYS A 35 -1.62 -5.37 -17.69
N VAL A 36 -0.48 -5.62 -18.36
CA VAL A 36 -0.11 -4.88 -19.57
C VAL A 36 -1.09 -5.20 -20.71
N VAL A 37 -1.41 -6.48 -20.93
CA VAL A 37 -2.37 -6.90 -21.95
C VAL A 37 -3.73 -6.26 -21.71
N PHE A 38 -4.24 -6.31 -20.48
CA PHE A 38 -5.50 -5.67 -20.11
C PHE A 38 -5.48 -4.16 -20.33
N ALA A 39 -4.41 -3.47 -19.91
CA ALA A 39 -4.29 -2.03 -20.09
C ALA A 39 -4.26 -1.64 -21.58
N THR A 40 -3.48 -2.35 -22.40
CA THR A 40 -3.44 -2.12 -23.85
C THR A 40 -4.80 -2.39 -24.51
N TYR A 41 -5.49 -3.45 -24.08
CA TYR A 41 -6.84 -3.75 -24.56
C TYR A 41 -7.80 -2.61 -24.21
N MET A 42 -7.86 -2.19 -22.95
CA MET A 42 -8.75 -1.12 -22.50
C MET A 42 -8.47 0.21 -23.22
N ILE A 43 -7.20 0.59 -23.41
CA ILE A 43 -6.84 1.82 -24.13
C ILE A 43 -7.40 1.81 -25.56
N ARG A 44 -7.23 0.72 -26.31
CA ARG A 44 -7.76 0.61 -27.68
C ARG A 44 -9.28 0.72 -27.72
N ASN A 45 -9.97 0.05 -26.81
CA ASN A 45 -11.44 0.13 -26.75
C ASN A 45 -11.94 1.53 -26.36
N LEU A 46 -11.17 2.28 -25.58
CA LEU A 46 -11.48 3.68 -25.23
C LEU A 46 -11.22 4.65 -26.39
N GLU A 47 -10.22 4.37 -27.23
CA GLU A 47 -9.98 5.12 -28.46
C GLU A 47 -11.11 4.89 -29.48
N ASP A 48 -11.63 3.67 -29.55
CA ASP A 48 -12.71 3.28 -30.48
C ASP A 48 -14.11 3.72 -30.00
N ASP A 49 -14.39 3.68 -28.69
CA ASP A 49 -15.67 4.08 -28.09
C ASP A 49 -15.46 4.98 -26.85
N ALA A 50 -15.57 6.29 -27.05
CA ALA A 50 -15.42 7.28 -25.99
C ALA A 50 -16.46 7.15 -24.86
N GLU A 51 -17.61 6.51 -25.12
CA GLU A 51 -18.69 6.32 -24.16
C GLU A 51 -18.58 4.99 -23.39
N LEU A 52 -17.56 4.17 -23.66
CA LEU A 52 -17.37 2.87 -23.05
C LEU A 52 -17.37 2.92 -21.51
N LEU A 53 -16.69 3.90 -20.92
CA LEU A 53 -16.62 4.05 -19.45
C LEU A 53 -17.99 4.31 -18.83
N ASN A 54 -18.89 5.00 -19.53
CA ASN A 54 -20.24 5.30 -19.04
C ASN A 54 -21.14 4.05 -19.01
N ARG A 55 -20.75 2.98 -19.71
CA ARG A 55 -21.48 1.71 -19.74
C ARG A 55 -20.91 0.67 -18.78
N ILE A 56 -19.75 0.94 -18.16
CA ILE A 56 -19.12 0.03 -17.20
C ILE A 56 -19.57 0.40 -15.78
N MET A 57 -20.17 -0.57 -15.10
CA MET A 57 -20.47 -0.46 -13.67
C MET A 57 -19.42 -1.24 -12.87
N PHE A 58 -18.57 -0.52 -12.13
CA PHE A 58 -17.60 -1.14 -11.23
C PHE A 58 -18.27 -1.52 -9.90
N SER A 59 -17.94 -2.70 -9.39
CA SER A 59 -18.33 -3.16 -8.07
C SER A 59 -17.16 -3.85 -7.40
N ASP A 60 -17.09 -3.78 -6.07
CA ASP A 60 -16.08 -4.42 -5.25
C ASP A 60 -16.67 -4.75 -3.87
N GLU A 61 -16.08 -5.70 -3.16
CA GLU A 61 -16.45 -6.06 -1.79
C GLU A 61 -15.48 -5.44 -0.79
N ALA A 62 -16.00 -4.86 0.29
CA ALA A 62 -15.20 -4.32 1.38
C ALA A 62 -15.50 -5.06 2.68
N CYS A 63 -14.45 -5.55 3.35
CA CYS A 63 -14.54 -6.15 4.69
C CYS A 63 -14.22 -5.11 5.75
N PHE A 64 -15.12 -4.93 6.73
CA PHE A 64 -14.93 -4.06 7.89
C PHE A 64 -14.94 -4.89 9.18
N HIS A 65 -14.00 -4.61 10.09
CA HIS A 65 -13.91 -5.27 11.39
C HIS A 65 -14.19 -4.24 12.48
N LEU A 66 -15.04 -4.60 13.45
CA LEU A 66 -15.43 -3.71 14.55
C LEU A 66 -14.27 -3.38 15.51
N SER A 67 -13.23 -4.23 15.55
CA SER A 67 -12.10 -4.10 16.49
C SER A 67 -10.90 -3.35 15.93
N ASP A 68 -10.77 -3.21 14.61
CA ASP A 68 -9.53 -2.74 13.99
C ASP A 68 -9.80 -1.86 12.78
N ILE A 69 -10.08 -0.59 13.02
CA ILE A 69 -9.84 0.44 12.01
C ILE A 69 -8.33 0.72 11.99
N ALA A 70 -7.57 -0.24 11.46
CA ALA A 70 -6.17 -0.01 11.14
C ALA A 70 -6.12 0.83 9.85
N ASN A 71 -6.33 2.14 9.98
CA ASN A 71 -6.07 3.07 8.89
C ASN A 71 -4.55 3.10 8.60
N CYS A 72 -4.11 2.11 7.83
CA CYS A 72 -2.71 1.93 7.46
C CYS A 72 -2.22 3.06 6.53
N HIS A 73 -3.12 3.91 6.03
CA HIS A 73 -2.75 5.06 5.21
C HIS A 73 -1.89 6.07 6.00
N TYR A 74 -2.07 6.17 7.31
CA TYR A 74 -1.28 7.04 8.19
C TYR A 74 -0.29 6.26 9.07
N LEU A 75 -0.15 4.95 8.88
CA LEU A 75 0.75 4.13 9.67
C LEU A 75 2.20 4.50 9.38
N ARG A 76 2.89 4.95 10.43
CA ARG A 76 4.33 5.23 10.42
C ARG A 76 5.01 4.31 11.42
N LYS A 77 6.05 3.64 10.97
CA LYS A 77 6.93 2.84 11.83
C LYS A 77 8.26 3.57 12.00
N TRP A 78 8.94 3.24 13.09
CA TRP A 78 10.27 3.74 13.41
C TRP A 78 11.24 2.57 13.32
N GLY A 79 12.34 2.73 12.59
CA GLY A 79 13.39 1.72 12.49
C GLY A 79 14.77 2.36 12.31
N SER A 80 15.82 1.64 12.67
CA SER A 80 17.21 2.06 12.42
C SER A 80 17.59 1.94 10.95
N GLU A 81 16.86 1.12 10.19
CA GLU A 81 17.10 0.82 8.78
C GLU A 81 15.91 1.19 7.90
N TYR A 82 16.19 1.40 6.62
CA TYR A 82 15.16 1.62 5.61
C TYR A 82 14.47 0.28 5.28
N PRO A 83 13.13 0.23 5.17
CA PRO A 83 12.44 -1.00 4.81
C PRO A 83 12.79 -1.42 3.38
N THR A 84 13.58 -2.49 3.26
CA THR A 84 13.93 -3.12 1.98
C THR A 84 13.02 -4.29 1.64
N ASN A 85 12.38 -4.87 2.66
CA ASN A 85 11.58 -6.08 2.53
C ASN A 85 10.09 -5.81 2.64
N THR A 86 9.32 -6.78 2.15
CA THR A 86 7.87 -6.76 2.21
C THR A 86 7.40 -7.94 3.05
N VAL A 87 6.64 -7.65 4.10
CA VAL A 87 6.17 -8.64 5.08
C VAL A 87 4.68 -8.92 4.87
N SER A 88 4.28 -10.19 4.92
CA SER A 88 2.87 -10.58 4.83
C SER A 88 2.12 -10.20 6.12
N TYR A 89 1.07 -9.39 5.98
CA TYR A 89 0.17 -9.08 7.08
C TYR A 89 -1.04 -10.03 7.06
N LYS A 90 -1.22 -10.78 8.16
CA LYS A 90 -2.33 -11.71 8.37
C LYS A 90 -3.65 -11.01 8.79
N GLY A 91 -3.91 -9.83 8.26
CA GLY A 91 -5.21 -9.17 8.37
C GLY A 91 -6.10 -9.53 7.19
N THR A 92 -7.40 -9.31 7.32
CA THR A 92 -8.36 -9.48 6.21
C THR A 92 -8.64 -8.10 5.60
N PRO A 93 -8.38 -7.87 4.30
CA PRO A 93 -7.79 -8.80 3.33
C PRO A 93 -6.27 -8.95 3.51
N GLN A 94 -5.74 -10.14 3.14
CA GLN A 94 -4.31 -10.42 3.21
C GLN A 94 -3.55 -9.42 2.34
N ARG A 95 -2.62 -8.71 2.96
CA ARG A 95 -1.91 -7.60 2.34
C ARG A 95 -0.43 -7.69 2.65
N LEU A 96 0.38 -7.28 1.70
CA LEU A 96 1.81 -7.12 1.90
C LEU A 96 2.08 -5.71 2.46
N MET A 97 2.88 -5.60 3.50
CA MET A 97 3.33 -4.33 4.07
C MET A 97 4.83 -4.17 3.85
N CYS A 98 5.24 -3.04 3.27
CA CYS A 98 6.65 -2.67 3.24
C CYS A 98 7.11 -2.32 4.67
N GLY A 99 8.06 -3.08 5.22
CA GLY A 99 8.49 -2.99 6.62
C GLY A 99 9.73 -3.83 6.90
N VAL A 100 10.46 -3.46 7.96
CA VAL A 100 11.56 -4.28 8.52
C VAL A 100 10.95 -5.39 9.39
N ASP A 101 11.55 -6.58 9.34
CA ASP A 101 11.17 -7.76 10.13
C ASP A 101 11.14 -7.50 11.64
#